data_AF-Q4T1M8-F1
#
_entry.id   AF-Q4T1M8-F1
#
_cell.length_a   1.000
_cell.length_b   1.000
_cell.length_c   1.000
_cell.angle_alpha   90.00
_cell.angle_beta   90.00
_cell.angle_gamma   90.00
#
_symmetry.space_group_name_H-M   'P 1'
#
loop_
_entity.id
_entity.type
_entity.pdbx_description
1 polymer ?
#
loop_
_entity_poly.entity_id
_entity_poly.type
_entity_poly.pdbx_seq_one_letter_code
_entity_poly.pdbx_strand_id
1 'polypeptide(L)' 'SQLSKMVQKDAEQESEMRAEIHEMKKEQSTISMMDEFARHARLERKINKMTDKLKTHGCSDDLPDLEVLLGSGDRGSQ' A
#
# COMPACT_ATOMS: atom_id res chain seq x y z
N SER A 1 -32.61 -4.63 -3.38
CA SER A 1 -32.38 -6.02 -2.91
C SER A 1 -31.30 -6.03 -1.83
N GLN A 2 -31.16 -7.11 -1.06
CA GLN A 2 -30.08 -7.23 -0.04
C GLN A 2 -28.67 -7.21 -0.66
N LEU A 3 -28.54 -7.68 -1.91
CA LEU A 3 -27.29 -7.70 -2.68
C LEU A 3 -26.73 -6.30 -2.96
N SER A 4 -27.58 -5.34 -3.33
CA SER A 4 -27.15 -3.96 -3.59
C SER A 4 -26.58 -3.27 -2.34
N LYS A 5 -27.10 -3.59 -1.15
CA LYS A 5 -26.56 -3.06 0.12
C LYS A 5 -25.22 -3.69 0.50
N MET A 6 -24.94 -4.91 0.06
CA MET A 6 -23.69 -5.61 0.33
C MET A 6 -22.57 -5.07 -0.57
N VAL A 7 -22.84 -4.98 -1.88
CA VAL A 7 -21.89 -4.41 -2.85
C VAL A 7 -21.55 -2.94 -2.54
N GLN A 8 -22.53 -2.16 -2.05
CA GLN A 8 -22.28 -0.77 -1.64
C GLN A 8 -21.30 -0.68 -0.46
N LYS A 9 -21.45 -1.56 0.54
CA LYS A 9 -20.57 -1.60 1.71
C LYS A 9 -19.15 -2.04 1.35
N ASP A 10 -19.03 -3.01 0.46
CA ASP A 10 -17.73 -3.48 -0.01
C ASP A 10 -17.00 -2.34 -0.78
N ALA A 11 -17.72 -1.58 -1.61
CA ALA A 11 -17.17 -0.43 -2.33
C ALA A 11 -16.77 0.75 -1.41
N GLU A 12 -17.55 1.02 -0.36
CA GLU A 12 -17.21 2.03 0.65
C GLU A 12 -15.95 1.63 1.42
N GLN A 13 -15.84 0.37 1.87
CA GLN A 13 -14.64 -0.12 2.53
C GLN A 13 -13.40 -0.08 1.62
N GLU A 14 -13.55 -0.42 0.35
CA GLU A 14 -12.46 -0.33 -0.62
C GLU A 14 -11.97 1.13 -0.77
N SER A 15 -12.90 2.08 -0.88
CA SER A 15 -12.60 3.50 -1.00
C SER A 15 -11.87 4.03 0.25
N GLU A 16 -12.33 3.65 1.43
CA GLU A 16 -11.68 3.98 2.70
C GLU A 16 -10.26 3.41 2.79
N MET A 17 -10.08 2.13 2.42
CA MET A 17 -8.76 1.50 2.41
C MET A 17 -7.80 2.18 1.44
N ARG A 18 -8.28 2.59 0.26
CA ARG A 18 -7.48 3.35 -0.72
C ARG A 18 -7.08 4.74 -0.18
N ALA A 19 -8.00 5.44 0.49
CA ALA A 19 -7.71 6.72 1.11
C ALA A 19 -6.65 6.59 2.21
N GLU A 20 -6.77 5.58 3.08
CA GLU A 20 -5.80 5.33 4.16
C GLU A 20 -4.40 5.01 3.59
N ILE A 21 -4.31 4.19 2.53
CA ILE A 21 -3.02 3.91 1.86
C ILE A 21 -2.39 5.18 1.31
N HIS A 22 -3.18 6.04 0.67
CA HIS A 22 -2.69 7.29 0.10
C HIS A 22 -2.18 8.25 1.20
N GLU A 23 -2.91 8.35 2.31
CA GLU A 23 -2.50 9.15 3.47
C GLU A 23 -1.20 8.62 4.09
N MET A 24 -1.09 7.31 4.31
CA MET A 24 0.12 6.69 4.87
C MET A 24 1.34 6.85 3.96
N LYS A 25 1.16 6.77 2.63
CA LYS A 25 2.22 7.05 1.66
C LYS A 25 2.69 8.49 1.72
N LYS A 26 1.75 9.44 1.85
CA LYS A 26 2.07 10.85 2.04
C LYS A 26 2.85 11.05 3.33
N GLU A 27 2.42 10.45 4.43
CA GLU A 27 3.14 10.50 5.70
C GLU A 27 4.56 9.94 5.54
N GLN A 28 4.70 8.74 4.98
CA GLN A 28 5.99 8.09 4.75
C GLN A 28 6.95 8.96 3.94
N SER A 29 6.46 9.67 2.90
CA SER A 29 7.30 10.56 2.08
C SER A 29 7.90 11.74 2.86
N THR A 30 7.34 12.08 4.03
CA THR A 30 7.86 13.13 4.91
C THR A 30 8.88 12.62 5.93
N ILE A 31 9.13 11.31 5.98
CA ILE A 31 10.00 10.67 6.96
C ILE A 31 11.38 10.48 6.36
N SER A 32 12.41 10.98 7.07
CA SER A 32 13.80 10.72 6.68
C SER A 32 14.08 9.22 6.79
N MET A 33 14.36 8.59 5.64
CA MET A 33 14.72 7.16 5.60
C MET A 33 16.01 6.88 6.38
N MET A 34 16.91 7.86 6.50
CA MET A 34 18.16 7.72 7.24
C MET A 34 18.00 7.93 8.75
N ASP A 35 17.31 8.99 9.16
CA ASP A 35 17.23 9.37 10.58
C ASP A 35 16.11 8.61 11.31
N GLU A 36 15.05 8.26 10.58
CA GLU A 36 13.83 7.68 11.11
C GLU A 36 13.48 6.34 10.43
N PHE A 37 14.50 5.56 10.04
CA PHE A 37 14.34 4.31 9.30
C PHE A 37 13.33 3.34 9.95
N ALA A 38 13.32 3.27 11.28
CA ALA A 38 12.40 2.41 12.02
C ALA A 38 10.94 2.84 11.86
N ARG A 39 10.68 4.14 11.81
CA ARG A 39 9.34 4.72 11.58
C ARG A 39 8.94 4.53 10.12
N HIS A 40 9.85 4.82 9.19
CA HIS A 40 9.66 4.58 7.76
C HIS A 40 9.33 3.10 7.47
N ALA A 41 10.09 2.15 8.03
CA ALA A 41 9.89 0.71 7.82
C ALA A 41 8.59 0.18 8.44
N ARG A 42 8.13 0.76 9.55
CA ARG A 42 6.83 0.41 10.16
C ARG A 42 5.67 0.85 9.26
N LEU A 43 5.73 2.08 8.75
CA LEU A 43 4.74 2.58 7.80
C LEU A 43 4.76 1.77 6.52
N GLU A 44 5.94 1.41 6.02
CA GLU A 44 6.08 0.57 4.84
C GLU A 44 5.36 -0.77 4.98
N ARG A 45 5.61 -1.48 6.09
CA ARG A 45 4.91 -2.74 6.36
C ARG A 45 3.39 -2.56 6.51
N LYS A 46 2.94 -1.43 7.07
CA LYS A 46 1.50 -1.13 7.21
C LYS A 46 0.87 -0.88 5.83
N ILE A 47 1.53 -0.12 4.97
CA ILE A 47 1.12 0.16 3.58
C ILE A 47 1.03 -1.15 2.79
N ASN A 48 2.05 -2.00 2.86
CA ASN A 48 2.06 -3.28 2.15
C ASN A 48 0.94 -4.20 2.62
N LYS A 49 0.72 -4.31 3.94
CA LYS A 49 -0.37 -5.11 4.50
C LYS A 49 -1.76 -4.64 4.04
N MET A 50 -1.99 -3.32 3.94
CA MET A 50 -3.27 -2.77 3.49
C MET A 50 -3.44 -2.91 1.98
N THR A 51 -2.36 -2.76 1.22
CA THR A 51 -2.32 -2.98 -0.22
C THR A 51 -2.61 -4.43 -0.58
N ASP A 52 -2.02 -5.39 0.12
CA ASP A 52 -2.23 -6.82 -0.14
C ASP A 52 -3.68 -7.24 0.09
N LYS A 53 -4.36 -6.61 1.05
CA LYS A 53 -5.81 -6.76 1.23
C LYS A 53 -6.59 -6.28 0.01
N LEU A 54 -6.22 -5.14 -0.58
CA LEU A 54 -6.86 -4.64 -1.80
C LEU A 54 -6.57 -5.53 -3.03
N LYS A 55 -5.33 -6.02 -3.17
CA LYS A 55 -4.95 -6.97 -4.23
C LYS A 55 -5.79 -8.26 -4.16
N THR A 56 -6.05 -8.78 -2.95
CA THR A 56 -6.90 -9.96 -2.75
C THR A 56 -8.39 -9.71 -3.04
N HIS A 57 -8.85 -8.45 -3.01
CA HIS A 57 -10.20 -8.05 -3.43
C HIS A 57 -10.35 -7.77 -4.94
N GLY A 58 -9.32 -8.06 -5.75
CA GLY A 58 -9.43 -8.13 -7.21
C GLY A 58 -9.16 -6.83 -7.97
N CYS A 59 -8.53 -5.83 -7.34
CA CYS A 59 -8.03 -4.66 -8.06
C CYS A 59 -6.50 -4.60 -7.97
N SER A 60 -5.85 -5.11 -9.01
CA SER A 60 -4.40 -5.32 -9.06
C SER A 60 -3.62 -4.15 -9.67
N ASP A 61 -4.28 -3.09 -10.14
CA ASP A 61 -3.70 -2.32 -11.25
C ASP A 61 -2.98 -0.99 -10.90
N ASP A 62 -3.06 -0.46 -9.68
CA ASP A 62 -2.58 0.92 -9.44
C ASP A 62 -1.54 1.13 -8.33
N LEU A 63 -1.00 0.06 -7.72
CA LEU A 63 0.09 0.25 -6.75
C LEU A 63 1.42 -0.32 -7.26
N PRO A 64 2.36 0.54 -7.73
CA PRO A 64 3.72 0.09 -7.93
C PRO A 64 4.26 -0.41 -6.59
N ASP A 65 4.61 -1.68 -6.57
CA ASP A 65 5.23 -2.38 -5.46
C ASP A 65 6.46 -1.58 -5.01
N LEU A 66 6.54 -1.19 -3.74
CA LEU A 66 7.72 -0.46 -3.25
C LEU A 66 9.00 -1.31 -3.33
N GLU A 67 8.89 -2.60 -3.68
CA GLU A 67 10.02 -3.45 -4.04
C GLU A 67 10.89 -2.89 -5.17
N VAL A 68 10.36 -2.03 -6.05
CA VAL A 68 11.16 -1.41 -7.12
C VAL A 68 12.13 -0.34 -6.60
N LEU A 69 11.87 0.28 -5.44
CA LEU A 69 12.70 1.39 -4.94
C LEU A 69 13.85 0.95 -4.01
N LEU A 70 13.75 -0.24 -3.40
CA LEU A 70 14.82 -0.82 -2.57
C LEU A 70 15.48 -2.08 -3.19
N GLY A 71 15.02 -2.52 -4.37
CA GLY A 71 15.41 -3.77 -5.03
C GLY A 71 16.35 -3.67 -6.24
N SER A 72 16.89 -2.49 -6.57
CA SER A 72 17.95 -2.35 -7.59
C SER A 72 19.35 -2.52 -6.97
N GLY A 73 19.52 -3.54 -6.13
CA GLY A 73 20.83 -4.06 -5.74
C GLY A 73 21.24 -5.10 -6.78
N ASP A 74 21.90 -4.63 -7.84
CA ASP A 74 22.76 -5.37 -8.76
C ASP A 74 22.68 -6.92 -8.67
N ARG A 75 21.76 -7.52 -9.42
CA ARG A 75 21.88 -8.92 -9.86
C ARG A 75 22.37 -8.92 -11.29
N GLY A 76 23.59 -8.45 -11.48
CA GLY A 76 24.17 -8.32 -12.81
C GLY A 76 25.68 -8.21 -12.77
N SER A 77 26.38 -9.24 -12.29
CA SER A 77 27.69 -9.54 -12.88
C SER A 77 28.03 -11.02 -12.82
N GLN A 78 28.57 -11.47 -13.95
CA GLN A 78 28.93 -12.82 -14.40
C GLN A 78 29.61 -13.73 -13.37
#